data_AF-A0A2P4YDL7-F1
#
_entry.id   AF-A0A2P4YDL7-F1
#
_cell.length_a   1.000
_cell.length_b   1.000
_cell.length_c   1.000
_cell.angle_alpha   90.00
_cell.angle_beta   90.00
_cell.angle_gamma   90.00
#
_symmetry.space_group_name_H-M   'P 1'
#
loop_
_entity.id
_entity.type
_entity.pdbx_description
1 polymer ?
#
loop_
_entity_poly.entity_id
_entity_poly.type
_entity_poly.pdbx_seq_one_letter_code
_entity_poly.pdbx_strand_id
1 'polypeptide(L)'
;MATGHAVILFYKYVEVRAPLELKQEQEQLCERLGLVGRILISEEGINATLSSPSRDKVDEYIAFLCSHEVFAMRAEDFKHSFHAYEAPPFVGLIVKHVKEIVSTGGIVARPDMTASDQERGYLTPQQFHEAMRLAVKDKDGTVVLDVRAHKEYQVGHFENAVDPKVKNFSEYYTFLQNRVDEMKDKKVLMYCTGGIRCEKASNFLRSQGVHDVHHLKGGIHKYLEAYEDGGFFRGKNFVFDKRVLMGAQNSNEIVGKCIECHTPHDEFSGRKVCTVCRDLVLVCDICYYARHGEVHCTDHQYLKHCYVTFLQYVPRAELLEQQKALEKILSELLDDKTSSKNKRRSIRNQLSKIAARLEAVDSDPEAAAATLALDPRPIHCRTCGLNTCMGNCWGFWSDEVLPPPQN
;
A
#
# COMPACT_ATOMS: atom_id res chain seq x y z
N MET A 1 2.10 -27.91 18.91
CA MET A 1 2.90 -27.23 17.88
C MET A 1 2.23 -25.88 17.65
N ALA A 2 2.99 -24.79 17.60
CA ALA A 2 2.37 -23.47 17.38
C ALA A 2 1.64 -23.50 16.03
N THR A 3 0.33 -23.28 16.06
CA THR A 3 -0.48 -23.07 14.86
C THR A 3 -0.06 -21.74 14.25
N GLY A 4 0.37 -21.72 12.98
CA GLY A 4 0.78 -20.49 12.33
C GLY A 4 1.78 -20.69 11.20
N HIS A 5 2.23 -19.58 10.62
CA HIS A 5 3.19 -19.54 9.53
C HIS A 5 4.39 -18.66 9.90
N ALA A 6 5.60 -19.18 9.68
CA ALA A 6 6.81 -18.37 9.60
C ALA A 6 6.75 -17.54 8.32
N VAL A 7 7.05 -16.24 8.42
CA VAL A 7 7.03 -15.31 7.29
C VAL A 7 8.40 -14.66 7.14
N ILE A 8 8.90 -14.61 5.91
CA ILE A 8 10.13 -13.89 5.55
C ILE A 8 9.81 -12.78 4.56
N LEU A 9 10.48 -11.63 4.73
CA LEU A 9 10.49 -10.50 3.81
C LEU A 9 11.94 -10.19 3.47
N PHE A 10 12.26 -10.09 2.19
CA PHE A 10 13.60 -9.72 1.74
C PHE A 10 13.58 -9.08 0.36
N TYR A 11 14.67 -8.40 0.03
CA TYR A 11 14.95 -7.95 -1.31
C TYR A 11 16.46 -7.92 -1.52
N LYS A 12 16.89 -7.95 -2.77
CA LYS A 12 18.27 -7.69 -3.14
C LYS A 12 18.33 -7.03 -4.50
N TYR A 13 19.04 -5.91 -4.57
CA TYR A 13 19.47 -5.32 -5.83
C TYR A 13 20.75 -6.02 -6.27
N VAL A 14 20.68 -6.74 -7.39
CA VAL A 14 21.81 -7.40 -8.03
C VAL A 14 21.52 -7.52 -9.53
N GLU A 15 22.56 -7.55 -10.37
CA GLU A 15 22.37 -7.77 -11.79
C GLU A 15 21.88 -9.20 -12.05
N VAL A 16 20.67 -9.31 -12.62
CA VAL A 16 20.08 -10.57 -13.03
C VAL A 16 20.05 -10.62 -14.56
N ARG A 17 20.90 -11.45 -15.17
CA ARG A 17 21.01 -11.54 -16.63
C ARG A 17 19.85 -12.31 -17.28
N ALA A 18 19.34 -13.33 -16.60
CA ALA A 18 18.27 -14.20 -17.09
C ALA A 18 17.08 -14.23 -16.10
N PRO A 19 16.28 -13.13 -16.00
CA PRO A 19 15.23 -13.03 -14.99
C PRO A 19 14.10 -14.05 -15.18
N LEU A 20 13.87 -14.52 -16.41
CA LEU A 20 12.88 -15.58 -16.69
C LEU A 20 13.34 -16.96 -16.19
N GLU A 21 14.63 -17.26 -16.25
CA GLU A 21 15.19 -18.51 -15.72
C GLU A 21 15.15 -18.50 -14.19
N LEU A 22 15.59 -17.40 -13.55
CA LEU A 22 15.48 -17.26 -12.10
C LEU A 22 14.02 -17.28 -11.64
N LYS A 23 13.08 -16.72 -12.41
CA LYS A 23 11.65 -16.87 -12.12
C LYS A 23 11.25 -18.33 -12.02
N GLN A 24 11.60 -19.15 -13.01
CA GLN A 24 11.25 -20.58 -13.02
C GLN A 24 11.91 -21.34 -11.88
N GLU A 25 13.18 -21.03 -11.59
CA GLU A 25 13.90 -21.61 -10.45
C GLU A 25 13.20 -21.31 -9.12
N GLN A 26 12.82 -20.04 -8.90
CA GLN A 26 12.13 -19.63 -7.68
C GLN A 26 10.73 -20.24 -7.57
N GLU A 27 10.00 -20.39 -8.68
CA GLU A 27 8.71 -21.11 -8.72
C GLU A 27 8.88 -22.57 -8.29
N GLN A 28 9.79 -23.31 -8.93
CA GLN A 28 10.03 -24.73 -8.64
C GLN A 28 10.52 -24.94 -7.20
N LEU A 29 11.40 -24.09 -6.71
CA LEU A 29 11.89 -24.16 -5.33
C LEU A 29 10.75 -23.93 -4.33
N CYS A 30 9.95 -22.88 -4.53
CA CYS A 30 8.84 -22.57 -3.63
C CYS A 30 7.78 -23.67 -3.65
N GLU A 31 7.43 -24.21 -4.83
CA GLU A 31 6.49 -25.34 -4.96
C GLU A 31 7.00 -26.59 -4.24
N ARG A 32 8.28 -26.95 -4.45
CA ARG A 32 8.92 -28.09 -3.77
C ARG A 32 8.91 -27.94 -2.25
N LEU A 33 9.09 -26.72 -1.75
CA LEU A 33 9.11 -26.41 -0.32
C LEU A 33 7.73 -26.15 0.28
N GLY A 34 6.67 -26.10 -0.54
CA GLY A 34 5.32 -25.75 -0.09
C GLY A 34 5.21 -24.31 0.43
N LEU A 35 6.01 -23.39 -0.12
CA LEU A 35 5.97 -21.97 0.22
C LEU A 35 4.83 -21.27 -0.53
N VAL A 36 4.16 -20.37 0.16
CA VAL A 36 3.20 -19.42 -0.44
C VAL A 36 3.71 -18.01 -0.25
N GLY A 37 3.25 -17.06 -1.07
CA GLY A 37 3.74 -15.69 -1.00
C GLY A 37 3.89 -15.04 -2.36
N ARG A 38 4.73 -14.02 -2.41
CA ARG A 38 4.95 -13.22 -3.62
C ARG A 38 6.43 -13.02 -3.85
N ILE A 39 6.86 -13.22 -5.08
CA ILE A 39 8.21 -12.94 -5.54
C ILE A 39 8.11 -12.07 -6.79
N LEU A 40 8.85 -10.97 -6.80
CA LEU A 40 9.08 -10.13 -7.95
C LEU A 40 10.54 -10.27 -8.36
N ILE A 41 10.77 -10.60 -9.63
CA ILE A 41 12.11 -10.73 -10.23
C ILE A 41 12.20 -9.75 -11.40
N SER A 42 13.33 -9.10 -11.51
CA SER A 42 13.69 -8.20 -12.60
C SER A 42 15.18 -8.31 -12.86
N GLU A 43 15.65 -7.74 -13.96
CA GLU A 43 17.06 -7.50 -14.27
C GLU A 43 17.80 -6.72 -13.15
N GLU A 44 17.06 -5.98 -12.32
CA GLU A 44 17.61 -5.27 -11.15
C GLU A 44 17.63 -6.07 -9.84
N GLY A 45 17.10 -7.29 -9.82
CA GLY A 45 17.19 -8.18 -8.65
C GLY A 45 15.91 -8.91 -8.27
N ILE A 46 15.72 -9.12 -6.96
CA ILE A 46 14.60 -9.87 -6.37
C ILE A 46 13.97 -9.12 -5.19
N ASN A 47 12.65 -9.23 -5.04
CA ASN A 47 11.89 -8.74 -3.88
C ASN A 47 10.79 -9.74 -3.55
N ALA A 48 10.71 -10.18 -2.29
CA ALA A 48 9.80 -11.25 -1.93
C ALA A 48 9.28 -11.16 -0.49
N THR A 49 8.06 -11.66 -0.33
CA THR A 49 7.50 -12.04 0.96
C THR A 49 6.96 -13.46 0.84
N LEU A 50 7.48 -14.39 1.64
CA LEU A 50 7.12 -15.81 1.59
C LEU A 50 6.73 -16.30 2.97
N SER A 51 5.87 -17.32 3.03
CA SER A 51 5.49 -17.96 4.28
C SER A 51 5.32 -19.46 4.16
N SER A 52 5.51 -20.15 5.29
CA SER A 52 5.27 -21.58 5.45
C SER A 52 4.85 -21.90 6.87
N PRO A 53 4.00 -22.92 7.10
CA PRO A 53 3.80 -23.47 8.44
C PRO A 53 5.06 -24.18 8.97
N SER A 54 6.01 -24.56 8.10
CA SER A 54 7.28 -25.18 8.48
C SER A 54 8.42 -24.16 8.50
N ARG A 55 9.00 -23.94 9.69
CA ARG A 55 10.20 -23.11 9.83
C ARG A 55 11.39 -23.69 9.07
N ASP A 56 11.57 -25.01 9.10
CA ASP A 56 12.66 -25.68 8.39
C ASP A 56 12.60 -25.43 6.88
N LYS A 57 11.40 -25.34 6.29
CA LYS A 57 11.23 -25.01 4.86
C LYS A 57 11.59 -23.57 4.53
N VAL A 58 11.33 -22.65 5.44
CA VAL A 58 11.78 -21.26 5.33
C VAL A 58 13.31 -21.20 5.42
N ASP A 59 13.91 -21.91 6.38
CA ASP A 59 15.36 -21.92 6.58
C ASP A 59 16.08 -22.60 5.40
N GLU A 60 15.50 -23.65 4.80
CA GLU A 60 15.99 -24.29 3.56
C GLU A 60 16.01 -23.30 2.37
N TYR A 61 14.96 -22.49 2.22
CA TYR A 61 14.89 -21.45 1.19
C TYR A 61 15.91 -20.32 1.42
N ILE A 62 16.10 -19.90 2.67
CA ILE A 62 17.14 -18.92 3.04
C ILE A 62 18.52 -19.47 2.70
N ALA A 63 18.82 -20.71 3.09
CA ALA A 63 20.10 -21.35 2.80
C ALA A 63 20.37 -21.40 1.30
N PHE A 64 19.35 -21.73 0.50
CA PHE A 64 19.44 -21.67 -0.96
C PHE A 64 19.87 -20.28 -1.44
N LEU A 65 19.16 -19.22 -1.07
CA LEU A 65 19.49 -17.84 -1.53
C LEU A 65 20.83 -17.31 -1.00
N CYS A 66 21.27 -17.76 0.17
CA CYS A 66 22.60 -17.47 0.69
C CYS A 66 23.70 -18.13 -0.16
N SER A 67 23.47 -19.36 -0.62
CA SER A 67 24.42 -20.12 -1.45
C SER A 67 24.33 -19.84 -2.96
N HIS A 68 23.24 -19.20 -3.41
CA HIS A 68 22.98 -18.97 -4.83
C HIS A 68 23.98 -17.99 -5.44
N GLU A 69 24.62 -18.34 -6.57
CA GLU A 69 25.72 -17.55 -7.15
C GLU A 69 25.34 -16.10 -7.48
N VAL A 70 24.14 -15.89 -8.03
CA VAL A 70 23.66 -14.53 -8.38
C VAL A 70 23.21 -13.76 -7.15
N PHE A 71 22.53 -14.43 -6.21
CA PHE A 71 21.88 -13.73 -5.11
C PHE A 71 22.81 -13.56 -3.93
N ALA A 72 23.62 -14.56 -3.57
CA ALA A 72 24.65 -14.49 -2.53
C ALA A 72 24.20 -13.67 -1.31
N MET A 73 22.99 -13.96 -0.81
CA MET A 73 22.38 -13.19 0.28
C MET A 73 23.04 -13.56 1.61
N ARG A 74 22.81 -12.74 2.63
CA ARG A 74 23.20 -13.04 4.01
C ARG A 74 21.95 -13.32 4.83
N ALA A 75 22.09 -14.11 5.89
CA ALA A 75 20.99 -14.39 6.81
C ALA A 75 20.34 -13.10 7.36
N GLU A 76 21.12 -12.04 7.54
CA GLU A 76 20.66 -10.73 8.01
C GLU A 76 19.75 -9.98 7.04
N ASP A 77 19.76 -10.33 5.75
CA ASP A 77 18.94 -9.69 4.72
C ASP A 77 17.44 -10.06 4.88
N PHE A 78 17.18 -11.19 5.55
CA PHE A 78 15.85 -11.73 5.78
C PHE A 78 15.24 -11.14 7.06
N LYS A 79 14.08 -10.51 6.90
CA LYS A 79 13.26 -10.04 8.03
C LYS A 79 12.29 -11.15 8.38
N HIS A 80 12.23 -11.52 9.65
CA HIS A 80 11.43 -12.65 10.12
C HIS A 80 10.24 -12.18 10.93
N SER A 81 9.05 -12.66 10.59
CA SER A 81 7.83 -12.41 11.34
C SER A 81 6.99 -13.67 11.41
N PHE A 82 5.92 -13.64 12.22
CA PHE A 82 5.04 -14.79 12.43
C PHE A 82 3.59 -14.41 12.16
N HIS A 83 2.85 -15.33 11.57
CA HIS A 83 1.41 -15.24 11.40
C HIS A 83 0.75 -16.33 12.25
N ALA A 84 0.00 -15.93 13.29
CA ALA A 84 -0.49 -16.87 14.31
C ALA A 84 -1.71 -17.72 13.90
N TYR A 85 -2.24 -17.54 12.69
CA TYR A 85 -3.40 -18.28 12.20
C TYR A 85 -2.98 -19.45 11.32
N GLU A 86 -3.76 -20.52 11.36
CA GLU A 86 -3.54 -21.72 10.54
C GLU A 86 -3.66 -21.44 9.04
N ALA A 87 -4.59 -20.58 8.65
CA ALA A 87 -4.71 -20.12 7.27
C ALA A 87 -3.47 -19.29 6.88
N PRO A 88 -2.88 -19.51 5.69
CA PRO A 88 -1.72 -18.76 5.25
C PRO A 88 -2.02 -17.26 5.10
N PRO A 89 -1.02 -16.38 5.34
CA PRO A 89 -1.17 -14.94 5.12
C PRO A 89 -1.21 -14.55 3.63
N PHE A 90 -1.09 -15.52 2.73
CA PHE A 90 -1.18 -15.37 1.28
C PHE A 90 -2.16 -16.38 0.69
N VAL A 91 -2.78 -15.98 -0.42
CA VAL A 91 -3.71 -16.83 -1.20
C VAL A 91 -3.01 -18.06 -1.76
N GLY A 92 -1.74 -17.91 -2.11
CA GLY A 92 -0.93 -18.89 -2.80
C GLY A 92 0.41 -18.26 -3.20
N LEU A 93 1.18 -18.99 -4.01
CA LEU A 93 2.44 -18.50 -4.58
C LEU A 93 2.17 -17.68 -5.85
N ILE A 94 2.77 -16.49 -5.93
CA ILE A 94 2.77 -15.65 -7.13
C ILE A 94 4.19 -15.20 -7.40
N VAL A 95 4.79 -15.69 -8.48
CA VAL A 95 6.10 -15.24 -8.95
C VAL A 95 5.92 -14.47 -10.25
N LYS A 96 6.41 -13.22 -10.30
CA LYS A 96 6.27 -12.35 -11.48
C LYS A 96 7.62 -11.84 -11.94
N HIS A 97 7.84 -11.94 -13.24
CA HIS A 97 8.82 -11.12 -13.92
C HIS A 97 8.25 -9.71 -14.10
N VAL A 98 8.98 -8.70 -13.64
CA VAL A 98 8.60 -7.29 -13.66
C VAL A 98 9.77 -6.45 -14.17
N LYS A 99 9.47 -5.23 -14.64
CA LYS A 99 10.50 -4.27 -15.07
C LYS A 99 11.32 -3.70 -13.91
N GLU A 100 10.71 -3.64 -12.74
CA GLU A 100 11.31 -3.11 -11.52
C GLU A 100 10.78 -3.91 -10.32
N ILE A 101 11.66 -4.36 -9.42
CA ILE A 101 11.25 -5.08 -8.19
C ILE A 101 10.55 -4.16 -7.18
N VAL A 102 10.69 -2.85 -7.39
CA VAL A 102 9.82 -1.81 -6.85
C VAL A 102 9.57 -0.77 -7.93
N SER A 103 8.33 -0.68 -8.40
CA SER A 103 7.98 0.14 -9.55
C SER A 103 8.04 1.63 -9.24
N THR A 104 8.92 2.34 -9.95
CA THR A 104 9.00 3.81 -9.98
C THR A 104 8.29 4.38 -11.21
N GLY A 105 7.88 3.51 -12.14
CA GLY A 105 7.38 3.93 -13.45
C GLY A 105 8.50 4.19 -14.44
N GLY A 106 9.69 3.63 -14.21
CA GLY A 106 10.88 3.88 -15.02
C GLY A 106 11.48 5.28 -14.85
N ILE A 107 11.10 6.00 -13.78
CA ILE A 107 11.57 7.37 -13.51
C ILE A 107 12.96 7.35 -12.88
N VAL A 108 13.26 6.33 -12.07
CA VAL A 108 14.48 6.30 -11.25
C VAL A 108 15.31 5.06 -11.56
N ALA A 109 16.59 5.31 -11.79
CA ALA A 109 17.57 4.26 -12.02
C ALA A 109 17.72 3.35 -10.80
N ARG A 110 18.09 2.10 -11.06
CA ARG A 110 18.47 1.15 -10.00
C ARG A 110 19.63 1.72 -9.16
N PRO A 111 19.71 1.38 -7.86
CA PRO A 111 20.82 1.80 -7.02
C PRO A 111 22.17 1.28 -7.53
N ASP A 112 23.26 1.95 -7.13
CA ASP A 112 24.62 1.42 -7.32
C ASP A 112 24.80 0.17 -6.45
N MET A 113 24.96 -0.97 -7.11
CA MET A 113 25.11 -2.29 -6.47
C MET A 113 26.55 -2.56 -6.00
N THR A 114 27.50 -1.69 -6.34
CA THR A 114 28.91 -1.79 -5.92
C THR A 114 29.20 -0.95 -4.67
N ALA A 115 28.36 0.05 -4.40
CA ALA A 115 28.49 0.92 -3.24
C ALA A 115 28.24 0.17 -1.93
N SER A 116 29.08 0.46 -0.93
CA SER A 116 28.93 -0.04 0.43
C SER A 116 27.69 0.53 1.12
N ASP A 117 27.26 -0.12 2.20
CA ASP A 117 26.13 0.37 3.00
C ASP A 117 26.32 1.82 3.48
N GLN A 118 27.56 2.18 3.83
CA GLN A 118 27.90 3.53 4.28
C GLN A 118 27.75 4.56 3.16
N GLU A 119 28.28 4.28 1.96
CA GLU A 119 28.15 5.17 0.79
C GLU A 119 26.70 5.34 0.36
N ARG A 120 25.88 4.29 0.54
CA ARG A 120 24.44 4.34 0.27
C ARG A 120 23.66 5.10 1.36
N GLY A 121 24.27 5.35 2.51
CA GLY A 121 23.67 6.13 3.61
C GLY A 121 22.83 5.29 4.56
N TYR A 122 23.06 3.98 4.63
CA TYR A 122 22.36 3.12 5.58
C TYR A 122 22.68 3.46 7.04
N LEU A 123 21.63 3.51 7.85
CA LEU A 123 21.73 3.56 9.30
C LEU A 123 21.15 2.26 9.89
N THR A 124 21.86 1.63 10.82
CA THR A 124 21.29 0.55 11.63
C THR A 124 20.10 1.07 12.45
N PRO A 125 19.23 0.19 12.98
CA PRO A 125 18.13 0.62 13.85
C PRO A 125 18.57 1.56 14.98
N GLN A 126 19.72 1.27 15.62
CA GLN A 126 20.27 2.06 16.71
C GLN A 126 20.78 3.43 16.24
N GLN A 127 21.50 3.47 15.12
CA GLN A 127 21.96 4.72 14.53
C GLN A 127 20.79 5.59 14.07
N PHE A 128 19.75 4.98 13.50
CA PHE A 128 18.54 5.67 13.08
C PHE A 128 17.76 6.20 14.29
N HIS A 129 17.66 5.43 15.37
CA HIS A 129 17.02 5.88 16.62
C HIS A 129 17.74 7.11 17.20
N GLU A 130 19.07 7.10 17.23
CA GLU A 130 19.86 8.27 17.66
C GLU A 130 19.63 9.47 16.73
N ALA A 131 19.62 9.25 15.42
CA ALA A 131 19.33 10.31 14.45
C ALA A 131 17.91 10.89 14.64
N MET A 132 16.91 10.05 14.92
CA MET A 132 15.55 10.47 15.24
C MET A 132 15.50 11.30 16.53
N ARG A 133 16.25 10.91 17.56
CA ARG A 133 16.34 11.66 18.82
C ARG A 133 16.85 13.09 18.60
N LEU A 134 17.79 13.26 17.66
CA LEU A 134 18.26 14.59 17.25
C LEU A 134 17.20 15.32 16.40
N ALA A 135 16.59 14.62 15.43
CA ALA A 135 15.58 15.18 14.53
C ALA A 135 14.35 15.74 15.28
N VAL A 136 13.92 15.10 16.36
CA VAL A 136 12.80 15.57 17.19
C VAL A 136 13.12 16.91 17.87
N LYS A 137 14.40 17.19 18.14
CA LYS A 137 14.86 18.45 18.75
C LYS A 137 15.17 19.54 17.71
N ASP A 138 15.66 19.15 16.55
CA ASP A 138 16.04 20.04 15.45
C ASP A 138 15.17 19.81 14.21
N LYS A 139 13.95 20.37 14.25
CA LYS A 139 12.96 20.25 13.18
C LYS A 139 13.32 21.03 11.92
N ASP A 140 14.21 22.01 12.04
CA ASP A 140 14.61 22.85 10.90
C ASP A 140 15.79 22.24 10.14
N GLY A 141 16.73 21.59 10.84
CA GLY A 141 17.91 20.95 10.25
C GLY A 141 17.72 19.51 9.78
N THR A 142 16.65 18.82 10.20
CA THR A 142 16.39 17.43 9.78
C THR A 142 14.99 17.24 9.19
N VAL A 143 14.91 16.60 8.02
CA VAL A 143 13.67 16.17 7.37
C VAL A 143 13.53 14.66 7.49
N VAL A 144 12.46 14.20 8.13
CA VAL A 144 12.13 12.78 8.22
C VAL A 144 11.08 12.46 7.14
N LEU A 145 11.41 11.62 6.17
CA LEU A 145 10.50 11.24 5.08
C LEU A 145 9.95 9.83 5.26
N ASP A 146 8.63 9.71 5.27
CA ASP A 146 7.98 8.44 5.01
C ASP A 146 8.00 8.18 3.49
N VAL A 147 8.63 7.09 3.06
CA VAL A 147 8.71 6.70 1.64
C VAL A 147 7.54 5.79 1.23
N ARG A 148 6.52 5.70 2.08
CA ARG A 148 5.35 4.84 1.88
C ARG A 148 4.16 5.58 1.27
N ALA A 149 3.12 4.85 0.89
CA ALA A 149 1.87 5.47 0.46
C ALA A 149 1.13 6.11 1.66
N HIS A 150 0.26 7.08 1.38
CA HIS A 150 -0.50 7.81 2.40
C HIS A 150 -1.23 6.89 3.39
N LYS A 151 -1.89 5.84 2.89
CA LYS A 151 -2.58 4.84 3.73
C LYS A 151 -1.67 4.14 4.74
N GLU A 152 -0.40 3.95 4.40
CA GLU A 152 0.58 3.29 5.29
C GLU A 152 1.02 4.27 6.40
N TYR A 153 1.15 5.56 6.06
CA TYR A 153 1.41 6.64 7.02
C TYR A 153 0.26 6.82 8.01
N GLN A 154 -0.99 6.77 7.52
CA GLN A 154 -2.20 7.01 8.34
C GLN A 154 -2.30 6.10 9.56
N VAL A 155 -1.79 4.87 9.49
CA VAL A 155 -1.92 3.87 10.58
C VAL A 155 -0.67 3.76 11.45
N GLY A 156 0.46 4.29 11.01
CA GLY A 156 1.67 4.34 11.82
C GLY A 156 2.80 5.04 11.08
N HIS A 157 3.61 5.82 11.76
CA HIS A 157 4.71 6.59 11.19
C HIS A 157 5.71 6.99 12.27
N PHE A 158 6.93 7.35 11.89
CA PHE A 158 7.89 7.96 12.80
C PHE A 158 7.46 9.37 13.20
N GLU A 159 7.76 9.78 14.43
CA GLU A 159 7.51 11.14 14.90
C GLU A 159 8.08 12.21 13.95
N ASN A 160 7.30 13.28 13.72
CA ASN A 160 7.63 14.37 12.80
C ASN A 160 7.89 13.95 11.34
N ALA A 161 7.57 12.71 10.95
CA ALA A 161 7.70 12.29 9.56
C ALA A 161 6.76 13.07 8.64
N VAL A 162 7.24 13.42 7.45
CA VAL A 162 6.47 14.05 6.41
C VAL A 162 5.64 12.99 5.69
N ASP A 163 4.32 13.14 5.76
CA ASP A 163 3.37 12.37 4.95
C ASP A 163 3.48 12.79 3.48
N PRO A 164 3.83 11.88 2.55
CA PRO A 164 3.94 12.23 1.15
C PRO A 164 2.59 12.49 0.48
N LYS A 165 1.48 12.04 1.10
CA LYS A 165 0.11 12.14 0.54
C LYS A 165 -0.01 11.58 -0.88
N VAL A 166 0.82 10.60 -1.22
CA VAL A 166 0.77 9.91 -2.52
C VAL A 166 0.03 8.59 -2.40
N LYS A 167 -0.66 8.19 -3.48
CA LYS A 167 -1.40 6.93 -3.50
C LYS A 167 -0.47 5.72 -3.74
N ASN A 168 0.57 5.92 -4.55
CA ASN A 168 1.49 4.88 -4.96
C ASN A 168 2.93 5.40 -5.05
N PHE A 169 3.88 4.47 -5.14
CA PHE A 169 5.31 4.83 -5.12
C PHE A 169 5.78 5.54 -6.40
N SER A 170 5.14 5.32 -7.55
CA SER A 170 5.47 6.09 -8.77
C SER A 170 5.17 7.59 -8.64
N GLU A 171 4.11 7.95 -7.90
CA GLU A 171 3.77 9.36 -7.61
C GLU A 171 4.73 10.00 -6.59
N TYR A 172 5.48 9.19 -5.84
CA TYR A 172 6.41 9.66 -4.80
C TYR A 172 7.51 10.55 -5.37
N TYR A 173 7.95 10.30 -6.61
CA TYR A 173 9.02 11.10 -7.22
C TYR A 173 8.56 12.49 -7.62
N THR A 174 7.30 12.65 -8.03
CA THR A 174 6.72 13.99 -8.21
C THR A 174 6.66 14.74 -6.88
N PHE A 175 6.33 14.04 -5.79
CA PHE A 175 6.42 14.61 -4.44
C PHE A 175 7.84 15.05 -4.09
N LEU A 176 8.86 14.21 -4.32
CA LEU A 176 10.25 14.55 -4.03
C LEU A 176 10.74 15.72 -4.89
N GLN A 177 10.49 15.70 -6.20
CA GLN A 177 10.91 16.74 -7.15
C GLN A 177 10.48 18.13 -6.71
N ASN A 178 9.25 18.27 -6.23
CA ASN A 178 8.71 19.55 -5.79
C ASN A 178 9.29 20.04 -4.45
N ARG A 179 10.12 19.23 -3.77
CA ARG A 179 10.63 19.52 -2.42
C ARG A 179 12.15 19.37 -2.29
N VAL A 180 12.85 19.05 -3.38
CA VAL A 180 14.31 18.89 -3.39
C VAL A 180 15.01 20.09 -2.74
N ASP A 181 14.59 21.31 -3.11
CA ASP A 181 15.20 22.54 -2.61
C ASP A 181 15.03 22.71 -1.09
N GLU A 182 13.94 22.20 -0.50
CA GLU A 182 13.72 22.23 0.96
C GLU A 182 14.73 21.34 1.71
N MET A 183 15.40 20.42 1.01
CA MET A 183 16.23 19.36 1.59
C MET A 183 17.73 19.53 1.33
N LYS A 184 18.15 20.41 0.42
CA LYS A 184 19.57 20.52 -0.02
C LYS A 184 20.55 20.75 1.13
N ASP A 185 20.19 21.60 2.09
CA ASP A 185 21.02 21.98 3.23
C ASP A 185 20.62 21.27 4.54
N LYS A 186 19.84 20.19 4.44
CA LYS A 186 19.29 19.48 5.59
C LYS A 186 19.71 18.02 5.60
N LYS A 187 19.73 17.45 6.81
CA LYS A 187 19.79 16.01 6.97
C LYS A 187 18.46 15.39 6.57
N VAL A 188 18.47 14.38 5.71
CA VAL A 188 17.27 13.64 5.30
C VAL A 188 17.32 12.23 5.90
N LEU A 189 16.34 11.90 6.73
CA LEU A 189 16.15 10.56 7.29
C LEU A 189 14.95 9.90 6.62
N MET A 190 15.14 8.75 5.98
CA MET A 190 14.06 8.06 5.27
C MET A 190 13.81 6.67 5.80
N TYR A 191 12.57 6.22 5.69
CA TYR A 191 12.19 4.87 6.03
C TYR A 191 11.03 4.37 5.15
N CYS A 192 10.88 3.06 5.10
CA CYS A 192 9.69 2.38 4.61
C CYS A 192 9.56 1.03 5.35
N THR A 193 8.61 0.19 4.95
CA THR A 193 8.33 -1.10 5.63
C THR A 193 9.57 -1.99 5.76
N GLY A 194 10.30 -2.23 4.67
CA GLY A 194 11.42 -3.19 4.63
C GLY A 194 12.74 -2.66 4.08
N GLY A 195 12.80 -1.41 3.59
CA GLY A 195 14.01 -0.74 3.07
C GLY A 195 14.01 -0.49 1.56
N ILE A 196 13.38 -1.35 0.75
CA ILE A 196 13.53 -1.36 -0.72
C ILE A 196 13.17 -0.05 -1.44
N ARG A 197 12.18 0.70 -0.93
CA ARG A 197 11.77 1.99 -1.52
C ARG A 197 12.79 3.10 -1.24
N CYS A 198 13.40 3.08 -0.06
CA CYS A 198 14.39 4.07 0.36
C CYS A 198 15.64 4.02 -0.52
N GLU A 199 15.96 2.86 -1.07
CA GLU A 199 17.10 2.63 -1.97
C GLU A 199 17.02 3.48 -3.24
N LYS A 200 15.84 3.49 -3.88
CA LYS A 200 15.62 4.31 -5.07
C LYS A 200 15.37 5.77 -4.71
N ALA A 201 14.69 6.05 -3.60
CA ALA A 201 14.46 7.42 -3.14
C ALA A 201 15.78 8.14 -2.78
N SER A 202 16.71 7.45 -2.12
CA SER A 202 18.04 8.01 -1.79
C SER A 202 18.86 8.28 -3.04
N ASN A 203 18.90 7.33 -3.96
CA ASN A 203 19.58 7.51 -5.24
C ASN A 203 19.01 8.72 -6.02
N PHE A 204 17.68 8.84 -6.06
CA PHE A 204 17.03 9.99 -6.68
C PHE A 204 17.43 11.31 -6.01
N LEU A 205 17.32 11.43 -4.69
CA LEU A 205 17.67 12.67 -3.97
C LEU A 205 19.13 13.06 -4.17
N ARG A 206 20.05 12.09 -4.11
CA ARG A 206 21.48 12.32 -4.40
C ARG A 206 21.70 12.83 -5.82
N SER A 207 21.01 12.26 -6.80
CA SER A 207 21.10 12.74 -8.20
C SER A 207 20.58 14.18 -8.39
N GLN A 208 19.72 14.65 -7.49
CA GLN A 208 19.18 16.01 -7.50
C GLN A 208 19.99 16.99 -6.61
N GLY A 209 21.14 16.57 -6.07
CA GLY A 209 22.04 17.42 -5.29
C GLY A 209 21.75 17.48 -3.79
N VAL A 210 20.99 16.52 -3.24
CA VAL A 210 20.83 16.38 -1.78
C VAL A 210 21.90 15.42 -1.25
N HIS A 211 22.79 15.92 -0.39
CA HIS A 211 24.00 15.18 -0.02
C HIS A 211 23.87 14.39 1.30
N ASP A 212 23.25 14.95 2.35
CA ASP A 212 23.10 14.32 3.66
C ASP A 212 21.84 13.44 3.73
N VAL A 213 21.81 12.39 2.91
CA VAL A 213 20.68 11.47 2.79
C VAL A 213 20.98 10.16 3.51
N HIS A 214 20.09 9.74 4.40
CA HIS A 214 20.22 8.53 5.19
C HIS A 214 18.91 7.75 5.25
N HIS A 215 19.00 6.43 5.39
CA HIS A 215 17.81 5.60 5.53
C HIS A 215 17.99 4.39 6.43
N LEU A 216 16.87 3.98 7.04
CA LEU A 216 16.80 2.88 7.99
C LEU A 216 17.06 1.52 7.30
N LYS A 217 18.16 0.86 7.69
CA LYS A 217 18.51 -0.49 7.22
C LYS A 217 17.48 -1.49 7.72
N GLY A 218 16.90 -2.24 6.78
CA GLY A 218 15.83 -3.21 7.07
C GLY A 218 14.45 -2.60 7.34
N GLY A 219 14.30 -1.28 7.25
CA GLY A 219 13.04 -0.57 7.40
C GLY A 219 12.40 -0.68 8.78
N ILE A 220 11.12 -0.29 8.86
CA ILE A 220 10.33 -0.33 10.10
C ILE A 220 10.36 -1.72 10.73
N HIS A 221 10.41 -2.78 9.92
CA HIS A 221 10.47 -4.16 10.42
C HIS A 221 11.66 -4.41 11.35
N LYS A 222 12.89 -4.09 10.92
CA LYS A 222 14.09 -4.25 11.76
C LYS A 222 14.13 -3.26 12.92
N TYR A 223 13.51 -2.10 12.77
CA TYR A 223 13.42 -1.13 13.85
C TYR A 223 12.53 -1.61 15.00
N LEU A 224 11.35 -2.17 14.68
CA LEU A 224 10.44 -2.72 15.69
C LEU A 224 10.98 -4.01 16.34
N GLU A 225 11.84 -4.77 15.64
CA GLU A 225 12.60 -5.86 16.26
C GLU A 225 13.61 -5.33 17.31
N ALA A 226 14.22 -4.18 17.06
CA ALA A 226 15.21 -3.59 17.97
C ALA A 226 14.58 -2.75 19.10
N TYR A 227 13.37 -2.23 18.89
CA TYR A 227 12.62 -1.37 19.81
C TYR A 227 11.19 -1.90 19.95
N GLU A 228 11.01 -2.89 20.83
CA GLU A 228 9.73 -3.58 21.05
C GLU A 228 8.62 -2.68 21.65
N ASP A 229 9.00 -1.55 22.24
CA ASP A 229 8.11 -0.48 22.71
C ASP A 229 7.71 0.50 21.60
N GLY A 230 8.25 0.32 20.39
CA GLY A 230 8.03 1.16 19.22
C GLY A 230 9.02 2.30 19.08
N GLY A 231 9.81 2.65 20.10
CA GLY A 231 10.74 3.79 20.06
C GLY A 231 10.08 5.09 19.56
N PHE A 232 10.59 5.63 18.44
CA PHE A 232 10.02 6.81 17.76
C PHE A 232 8.96 6.47 16.70
N PHE A 233 8.70 5.19 16.43
CA PHE A 233 7.62 4.77 15.54
C PHE A 233 6.31 4.67 16.32
N ARG A 234 5.29 5.39 15.86
CA ARG A 234 3.97 5.46 16.49
C ARG A 234 2.96 4.67 15.66
N GLY A 235 2.02 3.99 16.30
CA GLY A 235 0.99 3.19 15.62
C GLY A 235 1.48 1.84 15.06
N LYS A 236 0.91 1.43 13.92
CA LYS A 236 1.10 0.11 13.30
C LYS A 236 1.77 0.21 11.92
N ASN A 237 2.67 -0.72 11.63
CA ASN A 237 3.33 -0.85 10.33
C ASN A 237 2.44 -1.62 9.34
N PHE A 238 2.09 -0.97 8.23
CA PHE A 238 1.35 -1.63 7.16
C PHE A 238 2.20 -2.66 6.41
N VAL A 239 1.65 -3.87 6.22
CA VAL A 239 2.27 -4.98 5.49
C VAL A 239 1.36 -5.51 4.37
N PHE A 240 1.97 -6.01 3.31
CA PHE A 240 1.31 -6.34 2.04
C PHE A 240 0.85 -7.81 1.95
N ASP A 241 0.23 -8.29 3.03
CA ASP A 241 -0.32 -9.65 3.18
C ASP A 241 -1.53 -9.62 4.13
N LYS A 242 -2.18 -10.76 4.39
CA LYS A 242 -3.43 -10.81 5.19
C LYS A 242 -3.27 -10.34 6.64
N ARG A 243 -2.05 -10.11 7.16
CA ARG A 243 -1.85 -9.49 8.47
C ARG A 243 -2.21 -8.00 8.46
N VAL A 244 -2.00 -7.32 7.32
CA VAL A 244 -2.20 -5.88 7.07
C VAL A 244 -1.39 -4.93 7.93
N LEU A 245 -1.33 -5.18 9.23
CA LEU A 245 -0.77 -4.30 10.24
C LEU A 245 0.08 -5.15 11.18
N MET A 246 1.28 -4.66 11.46
CA MET A 246 2.17 -5.20 12.48
C MET A 246 2.55 -4.05 13.42
N GLY A 247 2.18 -4.16 14.69
CA GLY A 247 2.55 -3.18 15.71
C GLY A 247 3.77 -3.59 16.51
N ALA A 248 4.28 -2.65 17.30
CA ALA A 248 5.16 -2.97 18.42
C ALA A 248 4.38 -3.86 19.42
N GLN A 249 5.02 -4.86 20.01
CA GLN A 249 4.33 -5.86 20.86
C GLN A 249 3.62 -5.22 22.07
N ASN A 250 4.16 -4.09 22.56
CA ASN A 250 3.69 -3.42 23.77
C ASN A 250 3.05 -2.04 23.51
N SER A 251 2.66 -1.72 22.27
CA SER A 251 1.99 -0.45 21.95
C SER A 251 0.62 -0.68 21.31
N ASN A 252 -0.40 -0.11 21.92
CA ASN A 252 -1.77 -0.04 21.40
C ASN A 252 -2.13 1.38 20.93
N GLU A 253 -1.12 2.20 20.63
CA GLU A 253 -1.34 3.56 20.19
C GLU A 253 -2.07 3.59 18.84
N ILE A 254 -3.20 4.30 18.80
CA ILE A 254 -3.97 4.51 17.57
C ILE A 254 -3.67 5.93 17.07
N VAL A 255 -2.79 6.03 16.08
CA VAL A 255 -2.49 7.32 15.41
C VAL A 255 -3.49 7.65 14.30
N GLY A 256 -4.10 6.61 13.74
CA GLY A 256 -5.07 6.73 12.65
C GLY A 256 -6.39 7.32 13.11
N LYS A 257 -7.12 7.89 12.16
CA LYS A 257 -8.44 8.48 12.40
C LYS A 257 -9.39 8.07 11.29
N CYS A 258 -10.64 7.82 11.66
CA CYS A 258 -11.71 7.64 10.70
C CYS A 258 -11.80 8.88 9.79
N ILE A 259 -11.81 8.67 8.47
CA ILE A 259 -11.86 9.77 7.51
C ILE A 259 -13.14 10.60 7.61
N GLU A 260 -14.24 10.03 8.11
CA GLU A 260 -15.54 10.70 8.20
C GLU A 260 -15.77 11.38 9.56
N CYS A 261 -15.56 10.68 10.68
CA CYS A 261 -15.87 11.20 12.03
C CYS A 261 -14.63 11.58 12.86
N HIS A 262 -13.42 11.32 12.34
CA HIS A 262 -12.14 11.60 13.00
C HIS A 262 -11.88 10.90 14.35
N THR A 263 -12.78 10.02 14.79
CA THR A 263 -12.53 9.12 15.93
C THR A 263 -11.29 8.25 15.66
N PRO A 264 -10.45 7.98 16.67
CA PRO A 264 -9.30 7.09 16.53
C PRO A 264 -9.70 5.76 15.88
N HIS A 265 -9.01 5.40 14.79
CA HIS A 265 -9.25 4.17 14.04
C HIS A 265 -8.02 3.83 13.20
N ASP A 266 -7.56 2.58 13.23
CA ASP A 266 -6.35 2.15 12.55
C ASP A 266 -6.52 0.81 11.78
N GLU A 267 -7.75 0.35 11.56
CA GLU A 267 -8.01 -0.92 10.86
C GLU A 267 -8.39 -0.72 9.40
N PHE A 268 -7.68 -1.39 8.50
CA PHE A 268 -8.08 -1.51 7.09
C PHE A 268 -8.81 -2.83 6.83
N SER A 269 -9.74 -2.80 5.87
CA SER A 269 -10.44 -3.99 5.38
C SER A 269 -10.54 -3.93 3.87
N GLY A 270 -10.44 -5.09 3.20
CA GLY A 270 -10.71 -5.21 1.76
C GLY A 270 -12.13 -4.79 1.33
N ARG A 271 -13.07 -4.62 2.28
CA ARG A 271 -14.40 -4.02 2.01
C ARG A 271 -14.40 -2.51 1.99
N LYS A 272 -13.52 -1.89 2.78
CA LYS A 272 -13.47 -0.45 3.01
C LYS A 272 -12.54 0.18 2.00
N VAL A 273 -12.98 0.18 0.74
CA VAL A 273 -12.23 0.73 -0.39
C VAL A 273 -12.97 1.89 -1.03
N CYS A 274 -12.20 2.83 -1.59
CA CYS A 274 -12.74 4.04 -2.18
C CYS A 274 -13.66 3.71 -3.35
N THR A 275 -14.83 4.33 -3.34
CA THR A 275 -15.87 4.17 -4.36
C THR A 275 -15.42 4.53 -5.77
N VAL A 276 -14.40 5.37 -5.92
CA VAL A 276 -13.90 5.83 -7.22
C VAL A 276 -12.70 5.01 -7.66
N CYS A 277 -11.70 4.85 -6.78
CA CYS A 277 -10.36 4.38 -7.18
C CYS A 277 -9.91 3.08 -6.52
N ARG A 278 -10.78 2.47 -5.69
CA ARG A 278 -10.57 1.22 -4.95
C ARG A 278 -9.34 1.19 -4.03
N ASP A 279 -8.81 2.36 -3.64
CA ASP A 279 -7.78 2.41 -2.61
C ASP A 279 -8.37 2.13 -1.23
N LEU A 280 -7.59 1.62 -0.29
CA LEU A 280 -8.06 1.40 1.07
C LEU A 280 -8.44 2.72 1.73
N VAL A 281 -9.55 2.71 2.48
CA VAL A 281 -10.06 3.87 3.21
C VAL A 281 -10.08 3.54 4.69
N LEU A 282 -9.45 4.39 5.49
CA LEU A 282 -9.45 4.26 6.93
C LEU A 282 -10.76 4.85 7.49
N VAL A 283 -11.74 3.99 7.76
CA VAL A 283 -13.09 4.40 8.15
C VAL A 283 -13.66 3.43 9.18
N CYS A 284 -14.21 3.96 10.28
CA CYS A 284 -14.83 3.13 11.31
C CYS A 284 -16.11 2.45 10.78
N ASP A 285 -16.52 1.36 11.43
CA ASP A 285 -17.69 0.60 10.99
C ASP A 285 -18.96 1.45 10.99
N ILE A 286 -19.16 2.27 12.02
CA ILE A 286 -20.34 3.15 12.13
C ILE A 286 -20.45 4.04 10.88
N CYS A 287 -19.37 4.73 10.51
CA CYS A 287 -19.37 5.58 9.32
C CYS A 287 -19.49 4.76 8.03
N TYR A 288 -18.83 3.61 7.93
CA TYR A 288 -18.93 2.74 6.75
C TYR A 288 -20.37 2.27 6.49
N TYR A 289 -21.06 1.79 7.53
CA TYR A 289 -22.45 1.34 7.43
C TYR A 289 -23.42 2.51 7.24
N ALA A 290 -23.21 3.65 7.92
CA ALA A 290 -24.01 4.87 7.71
C ALA A 290 -23.89 5.41 6.28
N ARG A 291 -22.80 5.08 5.59
CA ARG A 291 -22.54 5.43 4.19
C ARG A 291 -22.94 4.32 3.21
N HIS A 292 -23.59 3.26 3.69
CA HIS A 292 -23.99 2.09 2.90
C HIS A 292 -22.82 1.48 2.10
N GLY A 293 -21.62 1.51 2.68
CA GLY A 293 -20.38 1.04 2.07
C GLY A 293 -19.79 1.93 0.98
N GLU A 294 -20.37 3.11 0.71
CA GLU A 294 -19.91 4.08 -0.28
C GLU A 294 -19.02 5.15 0.38
N VAL A 295 -17.74 4.82 0.54
CA VAL A 295 -16.71 5.64 1.19
C VAL A 295 -15.65 6.10 0.19
N HIS A 296 -14.98 7.22 0.48
CA HIS A 296 -14.07 7.86 -0.46
C HIS A 296 -12.72 8.12 0.19
N CYS A 297 -11.61 7.83 -0.50
CA CYS A 297 -10.28 8.17 0.01
C CYS A 297 -10.08 9.70 0.01
N THR A 298 -9.00 10.18 0.64
CA THR A 298 -8.65 11.61 0.76
C THR A 298 -8.77 12.35 -0.58
N ASP A 299 -8.23 11.77 -1.66
CA ASP A 299 -8.26 12.38 -3.00
C ASP A 299 -9.66 12.49 -3.62
N HIS A 300 -10.63 11.70 -3.14
CA HIS A 300 -11.99 11.64 -3.68
C HIS A 300 -13.06 12.09 -2.69
N GLN A 301 -12.69 12.67 -1.55
CA GLN A 301 -13.64 13.19 -0.56
C GLN A 301 -14.58 14.25 -1.16
N TYR A 302 -14.13 15.02 -2.15
CA TYR A 302 -14.96 15.99 -2.88
C TYR A 302 -16.13 15.37 -3.66
N LEU A 303 -16.12 14.04 -3.88
CA LEU A 303 -17.17 13.29 -4.59
C LEU A 303 -18.13 12.55 -3.64
N LYS A 304 -17.93 12.63 -2.32
CA LYS A 304 -18.61 11.73 -1.39
C LYS A 304 -20.13 11.86 -1.40
N HIS A 305 -20.67 13.03 -1.73
CA HIS A 305 -22.12 13.25 -1.75
C HIS A 305 -22.76 13.04 -3.13
N CYS A 306 -21.98 12.76 -4.17
CA CYS A 306 -22.50 12.69 -5.55
C CYS A 306 -21.96 11.53 -6.40
N TYR A 307 -21.09 10.69 -5.84
CA TYR A 307 -20.54 9.55 -6.56
C TYR A 307 -20.71 8.28 -5.72
N VAL A 308 -21.65 7.43 -6.14
CA VAL A 308 -21.89 6.10 -5.57
C VAL A 308 -21.95 5.06 -6.68
N THR A 309 -21.63 3.81 -6.37
CA THR A 309 -21.60 2.74 -7.39
C THR A 309 -22.89 1.99 -7.53
N PHE A 310 -23.56 1.69 -6.41
CA PHE A 310 -24.81 0.95 -6.45
C PHE A 310 -26.00 1.90 -6.61
N LEU A 311 -26.13 2.48 -7.81
CA LEU A 311 -27.17 3.45 -8.17
C LEU A 311 -28.59 2.86 -8.12
N GLN A 312 -28.74 1.54 -8.11
CA GLN A 312 -30.05 0.90 -8.02
C GLN A 312 -30.78 1.21 -6.72
N TYR A 313 -30.04 1.54 -5.65
CA TYR A 313 -30.57 1.87 -4.33
C TYR A 313 -30.66 3.39 -4.08
N VAL A 314 -30.54 4.21 -5.12
CA VAL A 314 -30.60 5.69 -5.01
C VAL A 314 -31.94 6.16 -5.58
N PRO A 315 -32.74 6.94 -4.84
CA PRO A 315 -33.99 7.49 -5.35
C PRO A 315 -33.78 8.39 -6.56
N ARG A 316 -34.77 8.46 -7.45
CA ARG A 316 -34.72 9.30 -8.65
C ARG A 316 -34.36 10.75 -8.38
N ALA A 317 -34.96 11.34 -7.33
CA ALA A 317 -34.70 12.73 -6.94
C ALA A 317 -33.21 12.94 -6.58
N GLU A 318 -32.64 12.02 -5.79
CA GLU A 318 -31.23 12.07 -5.42
C GLU A 318 -30.32 11.83 -6.65
N LEU A 319 -30.67 10.92 -7.57
CA LEU A 319 -29.91 10.73 -8.82
C LEU A 319 -29.77 12.03 -9.63
N LEU A 320 -30.85 12.83 -9.72
CA LEU A 320 -30.81 14.14 -10.39
C LEU A 320 -29.92 15.15 -9.65
N GLU A 321 -29.95 15.16 -8.32
CA GLU A 321 -29.06 15.99 -7.51
C GLU A 321 -27.59 15.59 -7.70
N GLN A 322 -27.30 14.29 -7.69
CA GLN A 322 -25.96 13.76 -7.96
C GLN A 322 -25.49 14.12 -9.36
N GLN A 323 -26.35 14.00 -10.38
CA GLN A 323 -26.05 14.40 -11.75
C GLN A 323 -25.64 15.87 -11.82
N LYS A 324 -26.47 16.77 -11.28
CA LYS A 324 -26.21 18.21 -11.26
C LYS A 324 -24.91 18.56 -10.54
N ALA A 325 -24.64 17.91 -9.41
CA ALA A 325 -23.41 18.11 -8.65
C ALA A 325 -22.17 17.66 -9.44
N LEU A 326 -22.23 16.50 -10.09
CA LEU A 326 -21.14 15.98 -10.92
C LEU A 326 -20.90 16.84 -12.18
N GLU A 327 -21.95 17.36 -12.81
CA GLU A 327 -21.83 18.29 -13.95
C GLU A 327 -21.12 19.57 -13.54
N LYS A 328 -21.47 20.15 -12.39
CA LYS A 328 -20.78 21.31 -11.82
C LYS A 328 -19.29 21.02 -11.59
N ILE A 329 -18.96 19.92 -10.93
CA ILE A 329 -17.57 19.51 -10.66
C ILE A 329 -16.83 19.27 -11.98
N LEU A 330 -17.46 18.66 -12.98
CA LEU A 330 -16.84 18.44 -14.28
C LEU A 330 -16.50 19.76 -14.99
N SER A 331 -17.38 20.76 -14.90
CA SER A 331 -17.14 22.11 -15.42
C SER A 331 -15.92 22.73 -14.77
N GLU A 332 -15.86 22.73 -13.43
CA GLU A 332 -14.72 23.27 -12.68
C GLU A 332 -13.39 22.58 -13.05
N LEU A 333 -13.40 21.25 -13.25
CA LEU A 333 -12.21 20.49 -13.67
C LEU A 333 -11.84 20.67 -15.15
N LEU A 334 -12.73 21.19 -15.99
CA LEU A 334 -12.42 21.56 -17.37
C LEU A 334 -11.71 22.91 -17.44
N ASP A 335 -12.08 23.82 -16.55
CA ASP A 335 -11.46 25.15 -16.42
C ASP A 335 -10.06 25.06 -15.79
N ASP A 336 -9.84 24.09 -14.89
CA ASP A 336 -8.53 23.81 -14.32
C ASP A 336 -7.60 23.07 -15.31
N LYS A 337 -6.65 23.82 -15.88
CA LYS A 337 -5.62 23.30 -16.81
C LYS A 337 -4.68 22.27 -16.17
N THR A 338 -4.58 22.24 -14.85
CA THR A 338 -3.75 21.29 -14.09
C THR A 338 -4.51 20.02 -13.71
N SER A 339 -5.82 19.99 -13.93
CA SER A 339 -6.68 18.88 -13.57
C SER A 339 -6.37 17.59 -14.35
N SER A 340 -6.29 16.49 -13.60
CA SER A 340 -5.99 15.16 -14.14
C SER A 340 -7.07 14.70 -15.13
N LYS A 341 -6.64 14.25 -16.32
CA LYS A 341 -7.50 13.61 -17.32
C LYS A 341 -8.31 12.44 -16.73
N ASN A 342 -7.73 11.71 -15.77
CA ASN A 342 -8.39 10.58 -15.12
C ASN A 342 -9.57 11.03 -14.24
N LYS A 343 -9.45 12.16 -13.51
CA LYS A 343 -10.57 12.70 -12.71
C LYS A 343 -11.78 13.01 -13.59
N ARG A 344 -11.55 13.72 -14.70
CA ARG A 344 -12.61 14.05 -15.67
C ARG A 344 -13.25 12.79 -16.28
N ARG A 345 -12.45 11.77 -16.63
CA ARG A 345 -12.96 10.50 -17.14
C ARG A 345 -13.85 9.79 -16.13
N SER A 346 -13.43 9.70 -14.86
CA SER A 346 -14.22 9.06 -13.80
C SER A 346 -15.59 9.71 -13.62
N ILE A 347 -15.66 11.05 -13.68
CA ILE A 347 -16.92 11.79 -13.55
C ILE A 347 -17.83 11.58 -14.76
N ARG A 348 -17.30 11.68 -15.98
CA ARG A 348 -18.11 11.40 -17.20
C ARG A 348 -18.70 10.00 -17.20
N ASN A 349 -17.90 9.01 -16.81
CA ASN A 349 -18.37 7.63 -16.69
C ASN A 349 -19.52 7.52 -15.67
N GLN A 350 -19.45 8.26 -14.56
CA GLN A 350 -20.50 8.26 -13.55
C GLN A 350 -21.77 8.96 -14.04
N LEU A 351 -21.64 10.09 -14.73
CA LEU A 351 -22.78 10.79 -15.35
C LEU A 351 -23.52 9.87 -16.35
N SER A 352 -22.77 9.14 -17.18
CA SER A 352 -23.37 8.17 -18.11
C SER A 352 -24.13 7.05 -17.39
N LYS A 353 -23.60 6.55 -16.26
CA LYS A 353 -24.30 5.54 -15.43
C LYS A 353 -25.55 6.09 -14.77
N ILE A 354 -25.51 7.33 -14.29
CA ILE A 354 -26.69 7.98 -13.70
C ILE A 354 -27.77 8.19 -14.77
N ALA A 355 -27.41 8.65 -15.97
CA ALA A 355 -28.35 8.81 -17.08
C ALA A 355 -29.04 7.49 -17.45
N ALA A 356 -28.26 6.41 -17.63
CA ALA A 356 -28.81 5.08 -17.90
C ALA A 356 -29.71 4.58 -16.75
N ARG A 357 -29.37 4.87 -15.49
CA ARG A 357 -30.22 4.52 -14.34
C ARG A 357 -31.52 5.32 -14.33
N LEU A 358 -31.49 6.62 -14.63
CA LEU A 358 -32.69 7.45 -14.72
C LEU A 358 -33.65 6.91 -15.78
N GLU A 359 -33.15 6.55 -16.96
CA GLU A 359 -33.94 5.91 -18.02
C GLU A 359 -34.56 4.57 -17.55
N ALA A 360 -33.80 3.76 -16.82
CA ALA A 360 -34.30 2.51 -16.25
C ALA A 360 -35.38 2.73 -15.16
N VAL A 361 -35.26 3.78 -14.35
CA VAL A 361 -36.27 4.14 -13.35
C VAL A 361 -37.55 4.67 -14.01
N ASP A 362 -37.40 5.46 -15.09
CA ASP A 362 -38.54 6.03 -15.82
C ASP A 362 -39.30 4.98 -16.64
N SER A 363 -38.63 3.89 -17.06
CA SER A 363 -39.25 2.79 -17.79
C SER A 363 -39.93 1.74 -16.91
N ASP A 364 -39.45 1.50 -15.69
CA ASP A 364 -40.08 0.59 -14.71
C ASP A 364 -40.02 1.16 -13.27
N PRO A 365 -40.94 2.07 -12.93
CA PRO A 365 -40.97 2.70 -11.62
C PRO A 365 -41.26 1.72 -10.48
N GLU A 366 -42.03 0.65 -10.73
CA GLU A 366 -42.40 -0.34 -9.71
C GLU A 366 -41.20 -1.19 -9.30
N ALA A 367 -40.41 -1.69 -10.26
CA ALA A 367 -39.19 -2.43 -9.96
C ALA A 367 -38.14 -1.54 -9.26
N ALA A 368 -38.06 -0.25 -9.64
CA ALA A 368 -37.21 0.72 -8.96
C ALA A 368 -37.65 0.92 -7.50
N ALA A 369 -38.96 1.09 -7.24
CA ALA A 369 -39.50 1.24 -5.89
C ALA A 369 -39.27 -0.01 -5.03
N ALA A 370 -39.46 -1.22 -5.58
CA ALA A 370 -39.20 -2.47 -4.88
C ALA A 370 -37.73 -2.61 -4.44
N THR A 371 -36.79 -2.15 -5.27
CA THR A 371 -35.35 -2.16 -4.93
C THR A 371 -35.01 -1.16 -3.82
N LEU A 372 -35.66 0.01 -3.82
CA LEU A 372 -35.48 1.04 -2.79
C LEU A 372 -36.08 0.64 -1.43
N ALA A 373 -37.07 -0.26 -1.42
CA ALA A 373 -37.72 -0.73 -0.20
C ALA A 373 -36.87 -1.73 0.61
N LEU A 374 -35.67 -2.12 0.14
CA LEU A 374 -34.77 -3.02 0.86
C LEU A 374 -34.14 -2.31 2.07
N ASP A 375 -34.52 -2.75 3.27
CA ASP A 375 -34.00 -2.25 4.55
C ASP A 375 -33.43 -3.39 5.42
N PRO A 376 -32.16 -3.31 5.87
CA PRO A 376 -31.16 -2.33 5.48
C PRO A 376 -30.75 -2.49 4.01
N ARG A 377 -30.39 -1.37 3.37
CA ARG A 377 -29.81 -1.37 2.02
C ARG A 377 -28.61 -2.34 1.96
N PRO A 378 -28.59 -3.29 1.02
CA PRO A 378 -27.47 -4.20 0.87
C PRO A 378 -26.14 -3.48 0.58
N ILE A 379 -25.09 -3.89 1.28
CA ILE A 379 -23.71 -3.44 1.02
C ILE A 379 -23.00 -4.53 0.21
N HIS A 380 -22.39 -4.14 -0.90
CA HIS A 380 -21.74 -5.08 -1.83
C HIS A 380 -20.22 -4.87 -1.89
N CYS A 381 -19.43 -5.95 -1.99
CA CYS A 381 -17.99 -5.86 -2.25
C CYS A 381 -17.76 -5.14 -3.58
N ARG A 382 -16.92 -4.10 -3.56
CA ARG A 382 -16.56 -3.30 -4.73
C ARG A 382 -15.68 -4.01 -5.75
N THR A 383 -15.16 -5.19 -5.39
CA THR A 383 -14.31 -6.02 -6.24
C THR A 383 -15.10 -7.14 -6.92
N CYS A 384 -15.94 -7.89 -6.20
CA CYS A 384 -16.69 -9.03 -6.74
C CYS A 384 -18.22 -8.85 -6.81
N GLY A 385 -18.77 -7.74 -6.30
CA GLY A 385 -20.22 -7.46 -6.34
C GLY A 385 -21.08 -8.22 -5.32
N LEU A 386 -20.53 -9.22 -4.61
CA LEU A 386 -21.27 -10.00 -3.61
C LEU A 386 -21.54 -9.18 -2.33
N ASN A 387 -22.75 -9.30 -1.78
CA ASN A 387 -23.14 -8.67 -0.52
C ASN A 387 -22.70 -9.47 0.73
N THR A 388 -22.33 -10.73 0.57
CA THR A 388 -21.77 -11.60 1.61
C THR A 388 -20.25 -11.46 1.75
N CYS A 389 -19.61 -10.76 0.83
CA CYS A 389 -18.15 -10.73 0.80
C CYS A 389 -17.56 -9.79 1.86
N MET A 390 -16.71 -10.36 2.71
CA MET A 390 -16.05 -9.66 3.83
C MET A 390 -14.75 -8.93 3.44
N GLY A 391 -14.52 -8.74 2.13
CA GLY A 391 -13.32 -8.07 1.60
C GLY A 391 -12.25 -9.05 1.15
N ASN A 392 -12.48 -10.35 1.38
CA ASN A 392 -11.64 -11.44 0.92
C ASN A 392 -11.46 -11.38 -0.60
N CYS A 393 -12.50 -11.00 -1.36
CA CYS A 393 -12.41 -10.74 -2.80
C CYS A 393 -11.20 -9.87 -3.25
N TRP A 394 -10.66 -8.99 -2.41
CA TRP A 394 -9.61 -8.06 -2.84
C TRP A 394 -8.22 -8.75 -2.79
N GLY A 395 -7.37 -8.59 -3.81
CA GLY A 395 -6.25 -9.50 -4.11
C GLY A 395 -5.18 -9.76 -3.02
N PHE A 396 -5.12 -9.02 -1.91
CA PHE A 396 -4.32 -9.40 -0.73
C PHE A 396 -5.05 -10.35 0.23
N TRP A 397 -6.38 -10.36 0.16
CA TRP A 397 -7.32 -11.03 1.06
C TRP A 397 -8.00 -12.25 0.45
N SER A 398 -7.76 -12.51 -0.83
CA SER A 398 -8.49 -13.56 -1.54
C SER A 398 -8.06 -14.94 -1.09
N ASP A 399 -8.98 -15.89 -1.12
CA ASP A 399 -8.67 -17.32 -1.07
C ASP A 399 -8.64 -17.92 -2.48
N GLU A 400 -8.95 -17.10 -3.49
CA GLU A 400 -8.96 -17.47 -4.91
C GLU A 400 -8.14 -16.45 -5.74
N VAL A 401 -7.37 -16.93 -6.71
CA VAL A 401 -6.74 -16.03 -7.70
C VAL A 401 -7.87 -15.45 -8.54
N LEU A 402 -8.24 -14.18 -8.32
CA LEU A 402 -9.28 -13.56 -9.14
C LEU A 402 -8.89 -13.62 -10.61
N PRO A 403 -9.79 -14.08 -11.50
CA PRO A 403 -9.57 -13.96 -12.94
C PRO A 403 -9.40 -12.47 -13.30
N PRO A 404 -8.67 -12.14 -14.38
CA PRO A 404 -8.51 -10.77 -14.83
C PRO A 404 -9.88 -10.10 -15.01
N PRO A 405 -9.99 -8.78 -14.78
CA PRO A 405 -11.26 -8.08 -14.95
C PRO A 405 -11.79 -8.33 -16.37
N GLN A 406 -12.98 -8.94 -16.45
CA GLN A 406 -13.74 -8.94 -17.69
C GLN A 406 -14.21 -7.49 -17.90
N ASN A 407 -13.84 -6.94 -19.06
CA ASN A 407 -13.97 -5.53 -19.42
C ASN A 407 -15.39 -5.00 -19.32
#